data_AF-A0A356RAE1-F1
#
_entry.id   AF-A0A356RAE1-F1
#
_cell.length_a   1.000
_cell.length_b   1.000
_cell.length_c   1.000
_cell.angle_alpha   90.00
_cell.angle_beta   90.00
_cell.angle_gamma   90.00
#
_symmetry.space_group_name_H-M   'P 1'
#
loop_
_entity.id
_entity.type
_entity.pdbx_description
1 polymer ?
#
loop_
_entity_poly.entity_id
_entity_poly.type
_entity_poly.pdbx_seq_one_letter_code
_entity_poly.pdbx_strand_id
1 'polypeptide(L)' 'IVSAGFPGGVSLGWQIAAVGDVNADTKADIIWRHGTSGAVALWLMNGST' A
#
# COMPACT_ATOMS: atom_id res chain seq x y z
N ILE A 1 -13.77 22.74 -12.70
CA ILE A 1 -13.62 21.27 -12.68
C ILE A 1 -13.97 20.83 -11.27
N VAL A 2 -15.16 20.25 -11.10
CA VAL A 2 -15.70 19.91 -9.77
C VAL A 2 -15.00 18.67 -9.24
N SER A 3 -14.38 18.81 -8.06
CA SER A 3 -13.95 17.69 -7.24
C SER A 3 -15.19 16.99 -6.73
N ALA A 4 -15.42 15.75 -7.16
CA ALA A 4 -16.41 14.88 -6.54
C ALA A 4 -15.89 14.52 -5.14
N GLY A 5 -16.30 15.29 -4.14
CA GLY A 5 -16.04 14.99 -2.73
C GLY A 5 -16.71 13.68 -2.35
N PHE A 6 -15.90 12.68 -2.00
CA PHE A 6 -16.37 11.40 -1.49
C PHE A 6 -17.02 11.63 -0.10
N PRO A 7 -18.31 11.29 0.09
CA PRO A 7 -19.07 11.62 1.29
C PRO A 7 -18.91 10.55 2.39
N GLY A 8 -17.68 10.35 2.89
CA GLY A 8 -17.48 9.34 3.94
C GLY A 8 -16.04 9.07 4.34
N GLY A 9 -15.43 9.99 5.10
CA GLY A 9 -14.69 9.70 6.35
C GLY A 9 -13.70 8.52 6.49
N VAL A 10 -13.15 7.92 5.43
CA VAL A 10 -12.11 6.90 5.59
C VAL A 10 -10.92 7.21 4.69
N SER A 11 -10.05 8.09 5.19
CA SER A 11 -8.63 8.04 4.82
C SER A 11 -8.04 6.81 5.53
N LEU A 12 -8.09 5.63 4.89
CA LEU A 12 -7.05 4.64 5.15
C LEU A 12 -5.78 5.29 4.62
N GLY A 13 -5.07 6.00 5.49
CA GLY A 13 -3.92 6.78 5.10
C GLY A 13 -2.99 5.93 4.25
N TRP A 14 -2.89 4.63 4.57
CA TRP A 14 -2.20 3.61 3.80
C TRP A 14 -3.09 2.92 2.77
N GLN A 15 -2.61 2.88 1.53
CA GLN A 15 -3.19 2.14 0.42
C GLN A 15 -2.14 1.20 -0.18
N ILE A 16 -2.56 0.06 -0.73
CA ILE A 16 -1.66 -0.84 -1.47
C ILE A 16 -1.23 -0.11 -2.74
N ALA A 17 0.07 0.10 -2.89
CA ALA A 17 0.66 0.75 -4.05
C ALA A 17 1.11 -0.27 -5.10
N ALA A 18 1.66 -1.40 -4.67
CA ALA A 18 2.10 -2.47 -5.53
C ALA A 18 2.23 -3.80 -4.76
N VAL A 19 2.24 -4.90 -5.50
CA VAL A 19 2.54 -6.25 -5.02
C VAL A 19 3.57 -6.86 -5.96
N GLY A 20 4.60 -7.48 -5.42
CA GLY A 20 5.67 -8.10 -6.20
C GLY A 20 6.80 -8.63 -5.33
N ASP A 21 7.67 -9.47 -5.89
CA ASP A 21 8.87 -9.95 -5.21
C ASP A 21 9.94 -8.84 -5.20
N VAL A 22 10.04 -8.12 -4.09
CA VAL A 22 10.90 -6.93 -3.96
C VAL A 22 12.27 -7.32 -3.41
N ASN A 23 12.34 -8.36 -2.57
CA ASN A 23 13.57 -8.84 -1.96
C ASN A 23 14.23 -10.04 -2.69
N ALA A 24 13.64 -10.51 -3.79
CA ALA A 24 14.08 -11.65 -4.60
C ALA A 24 14.05 -13.00 -3.85
N ASP A 25 13.14 -13.18 -2.90
CA ASP A 25 12.99 -14.42 -2.14
C ASP A 25 11.97 -15.40 -2.74
N THR A 26 11.48 -15.12 -3.95
CA THR A 26 10.44 -15.86 -4.69
C THR A 26 9.04 -15.80 -4.07
N LYS A 27 8.82 -14.91 -3.10
CA LYS A 27 7.51 -14.63 -2.49
C LYS A 27 7.06 -13.22 -2.87
N ALA A 28 5.75 -13.01 -2.90
CA ALA A 28 5.19 -11.71 -3.21
C ALA A 28 5.17 -10.83 -1.95
N ASP A 29 5.84 -9.68 -2.00
CA ASP A 29 5.82 -8.63 -0.99
C ASP A 29 4.73 -7.58 -1.27
N ILE A 30 4.38 -6.80 -0.25
CA ILE A 30 3.38 -5.72 -0.35
C ILE A 30 4.03 -4.36 -0.11
N ILE A 31 3.86 -3.45 -1.07
CA ILE A 31 4.26 -2.05 -0.94
C ILE A 31 3.01 -1.23 -0.59
N TRP A 32 3.07 -0.51 0.52
CA TRP A 32 2.05 0.41 0.96
C TRP A 32 2.51 1.85 0.76
N ARG A 33 1.57 2.72 0.39
CA ARG A 33 1.82 4.15 0.26
C ARG A 33 0.80 4.94 1.07
N HIS A 34 1.31 5.90 1.83
CA HIS A 34 0.48 6.83 2.57
C HIS A 34 0.00 7.95 1.65
N GLY A 35 -1.31 8.08 1.43
CA GLY A 35 -1.90 9.00 0.46
C GLY A 35 -1.60 10.48 0.73
N THR A 36 -1.49 10.89 2.00
CA THR A 36 -1.31 12.30 2.37
C THR A 36 0.16 12.70 2.57
N SER A 37 0.97 11.83 3.18
CA SER A 37 2.37 12.13 3.48
C SER A 37 3.35 11.60 2.42
N GLY A 38 2.88 10.72 1.54
CA GLY A 38 3.72 10.02 0.57
C GLY A 38 4.65 8.98 1.19
N ALA A 39 4.56 8.72 2.50
CA ALA A 39 5.37 7.70 3.17
C ALA A 39 5.16 6.33 2.52
N VAL A 40 6.21 5.53 2.46
CA VAL A 40 6.19 4.19 1.85
C VAL A 40 6.61 3.18 2.91
N ALA A 41 5.89 2.07 2.97
CA ALA A 41 6.20 0.96 3.86
C ALA A 41 6.19 -0.35 3.06
N LEU A 42 7.12 -1.24 3.38
CA LEU A 42 7.31 -2.53 2.73
C LEU A 42 7.02 -3.64 3.74
N TRP A 43 6.10 -4.54 3.39
CA TRP A 43 5.88 -5.78 4.12
C TRP A 43 6.50 -6.94 3.35
N LEU A 44 7.61 -7.46 3.89
CA LEU A 44 8.22 -8.67 3.40
C LEU A 44 7.40 -9.87 3.85
N MET A 45 6.86 -10.62 2.90
CA MET A 45 5.96 -11.73 3.21
C MET A 45 6.75 -13.02 3.41
N ASN A 46 7.00 -13.38 4.66
CA ASN A 46 7.76 -14.57 5.04
C ASN A 46 6.84 -15.72 5.51
N GLY A 47 5.77 -16.01 4.75
CA GLY A 47 4.75 -16.98 5.16
C GLY A 47 5.32 -18.24 5.81
N SER A 48 4.87 -18.56 7.02
CA SER A 48 5.11 -19.87 7.64
C SER A 48 4.23 -20.89 6.92
N THR A 49 4.82 -22.01 6.53
CA THR A 49 4.12 -23.17 5.94
C THR A 49 2.98 -23.66 6.81
#